data_AF-B5I404-F1
#
_entry.id   AF-B5I404-F1
#
_cell.length_a   1.000
_cell.length_b   1.000
_cell.length_c   1.000
_cell.angle_alpha   90.00
_cell.angle_beta   90.00
_cell.angle_gamma   90.00
#
_symmetry.space_group_name_H-M   'P 1'
#
loop_
_entity.id
_entity.type
_entity.pdbx_description
1 polymer ?
#
loop_
_entity_poly.entity_id
_entity_poly.type
_entity_poly.pdbx_seq_one_letter_code
_entity_poly.pdbx_strand_id
1 'polypeptide(L)'
;MTPCLGRFIRAMGLTAKDMAAVESAVCKPSGGDTERCTYKVTVTRADADASPRGPWHVAVLATAEDGDTTLDTKAADLTVG
;
A
#
# COMPACT_ATOMS: atom_id res chain seq x y z
N MET A 1 13.63 0.73 -11.77
CA MET A 1 12.67 -0.23 -11.16
C MET A 1 12.08 0.45 -9.94
N THR A 2 10.84 0.92 -10.05
CA THR A 2 10.17 1.81 -9.10
C THR A 2 9.77 1.05 -7.83
N PRO A 3 10.24 1.45 -6.63
CA PRO A 3 9.74 0.91 -5.38
C PRO A 3 8.41 1.56 -5.03
N CYS A 4 7.36 0.74 -4.82
CA CYS A 4 6.08 1.20 -4.29
C CYS A 4 5.84 0.57 -2.92
N LEU A 5 5.44 1.36 -1.94
CA LEU A 5 5.19 0.91 -0.57
C LEU A 5 3.69 0.87 -0.33
N GLY A 6 3.16 -0.23 0.24
CA GLY A 6 1.72 -0.43 0.43
C GLY A 6 1.33 -0.72 1.87
N ARG A 7 0.22 -0.13 2.36
CA ARG A 7 -0.29 -0.35 3.73
C ARG A 7 -1.82 -0.37 3.81
N PHE A 8 -2.36 -1.28 4.62
CA PHE A 8 -3.77 -1.24 5.02
C PHE A 8 -4.01 -0.23 6.14
N ILE A 9 -5.01 0.63 5.97
CA ILE A 9 -5.33 1.71 6.89
C ILE A 9 -6.85 1.78 7.12
N ARG A 10 -7.24 2.10 8.35
CA ARG A 10 -8.64 2.32 8.74
C ARG A 10 -8.95 3.79 9.02
N ALA A 11 -7.95 4.55 9.47
CA ALA A 11 -8.04 5.98 9.71
C ALA A 11 -7.19 6.74 8.67
N MET A 12 -7.75 7.82 8.13
CA MET A 12 -7.00 8.76 7.29
C MET A 12 -6.00 9.54 8.15
N GLY A 13 -4.80 9.78 7.63
CA GLY A 13 -3.74 10.49 8.35
C GLY A 13 -2.33 9.89 8.24
N LEU A 14 -2.11 8.92 7.35
CA LEU A 14 -0.77 8.44 7.08
C LEU A 14 0.08 9.52 6.41
N THR A 15 1.35 9.58 6.80
CA THR A 15 2.37 10.40 6.15
C THR A 15 3.33 9.53 5.36
N ALA A 16 4.12 10.14 4.47
CA ALA A 16 5.19 9.43 3.77
C ALA A 16 6.21 8.80 4.76
N LYS A 17 6.41 9.42 5.93
CA LYS A 17 7.28 8.90 6.98
C LYS A 17 6.74 7.62 7.61
N ASP A 18 5.43 7.51 7.77
CA ASP A 18 4.78 6.29 8.30
C ASP A 18 4.86 5.12 7.32
N MET A 19 5.01 5.42 6.03
CA MET A 19 5.19 4.44 4.94
C MET A 19 6.65 3.95 4.82
N ALA A 20 7.63 4.61 5.44
CA ALA A 20 9.03 4.20 5.33
C ALA A 20 9.31 2.80 5.94
N ALA A 21 8.44 2.32 6.83
CA ALA A 21 8.57 1.03 7.51
C ALA A 21 7.66 -0.07 6.94
N VAL A 22 6.96 0.17 5.83
CA VAL A 22 6.02 -0.82 5.27
C VAL A 22 6.66 -1.70 4.20
N GLU A 23 5.99 -2.80 3.89
CA GLU A 23 6.43 -3.75 2.87
C GLU A 23 6.54 -3.09 1.50
N SER A 24 7.66 -3.34 0.81
CA SER A 24 7.87 -2.89 -0.55
C SER A 24 7.22 -3.83 -1.57
N ALA A 25 6.65 -3.24 -2.61
CA ALA A 25 6.05 -3.91 -3.75
C ALA A 25 7.04 -3.91 -4.91
N VAL A 26 7.05 -5.01 -5.65
CA VAL A 26 7.78 -5.08 -6.91
C VAL A 26 6.85 -4.61 -8.02
N CYS A 27 7.22 -3.52 -8.69
CA CYS A 27 6.52 -2.98 -9.84
C CYS A 27 7.12 -3.51 -11.13
N LYS A 28 6.25 -3.94 -12.05
CA LYS A 28 6.62 -4.38 -13.40
C LYS A 28 5.88 -3.55 -14.44
N PRO A 29 6.52 -3.19 -15.57
CA PRO A 29 5.83 -2.52 -16.66
C PRO A 29 4.60 -3.32 -17.11
N SER A 30 3.45 -2.64 -17.26
CA SER A 30 2.19 -3.22 -17.73
C SER A 30 1.80 -2.72 -19.14
N GLY A 31 2.66 -1.90 -19.77
CA GLY A 31 2.47 -1.32 -21.10
C GLY A 31 2.28 0.20 -21.06
N GLY A 32 2.78 0.91 -22.07
CA GLY A 32 2.79 2.38 -22.08
C GLY A 32 3.47 2.95 -20.84
N ASP A 33 2.88 4.01 -20.29
CA ASP A 33 3.34 4.68 -19.06
C ASP A 33 2.74 4.06 -17.78
N THR A 34 2.35 2.78 -17.81
CA THR A 34 1.71 2.10 -16.68
C THR A 34 2.58 1.02 -16.08
N GLU A 35 2.64 1.00 -14.75
CA GLU A 35 3.27 -0.05 -13.98
C GLU A 35 2.24 -0.83 -13.16
N ARG A 36 2.47 -2.13 -13.00
CA ARG A 36 1.70 -3.01 -12.13
C ARG A 36 2.55 -3.42 -10.95
N CYS A 37 2.19 -2.91 -9.78
CA CYS A 37 2.83 -3.23 -8.52
C CYS A 37 2.02 -4.30 -7.79
N THR A 38 2.69 -5.38 -7.39
CA THR A 38 2.07 -6.43 -6.56
C THR A 38 2.75 -6.47 -5.21
N TYR A 39 1.98 -6.28 -4.15
CA TYR A 39 2.41 -6.49 -2.78
C TYR A 39 1.77 -7.77 -2.23
N LYS A 40 2.51 -8.48 -1.38
CA LYS A 40 1.98 -9.61 -0.63
C LYS A 40 2.19 -9.33 0.85
N VAL A 41 1.11 -9.34 1.61
CA VAL A 41 1.16 -9.25 3.06
C VAL A 41 0.74 -10.60 3.63
N THR A 42 1.59 -11.16 4.48
CA THR A 42 1.25 -12.36 5.23
C THR A 42 0.36 -11.96 6.40
N VAL A 43 -0.87 -12.45 6.43
CA VAL A 43 -1.83 -12.21 7.51
C VAL A 43 -2.03 -13.51 8.27
N THR A 44 -1.69 -13.54 9.56
CA THR A 44 -1.97 -14.71 10.39
C THR A 44 -3.43 -14.70 10.84
N ARG A 45 -3.92 -15.84 11.33
CA ARG A 45 -5.28 -15.91 11.90
C ARG A 45 -5.45 -14.97 13.10
N ALA A 46 -4.42 -14.83 13.94
CA ALA A 46 -4.44 -13.90 15.06
C ALA A 46 -4.53 -12.44 14.59
N ASP A 47 -3.83 -12.08 13.50
CA ASP A 47 -3.93 -10.75 12.90
C ASP A 47 -5.33 -10.49 12.35
N ALA A 48 -5.93 -11.47 11.69
CA ALA A 48 -7.29 -11.37 11.18
C ALA A 48 -8.32 -11.24 12.31
N ASP A 49 -8.21 -12.03 13.37
CA ASP A 49 -9.11 -11.99 14.53
C ASP A 49 -8.96 -10.68 15.33
N ALA A 50 -7.75 -10.11 15.40
CA ALA A 50 -7.48 -8.82 16.03
C ALA A 50 -7.82 -7.61 15.14
N SER A 51 -8.02 -7.83 13.84
CA SER A 51 -8.28 -6.74 12.89
C SER A 51 -9.70 -6.19 13.07
N PRO A 52 -9.86 -4.86 13.19
CA PRO A 52 -11.18 -4.25 13.20
C PRO A 52 -11.97 -4.60 11.93
N ARG A 53 -13.19 -5.10 12.10
CA ARG A 53 -14.11 -5.35 10.97
C ARG A 53 -14.61 -4.05 10.35
N GLY A 54 -15.09 -4.13 9.11
CA GLY A 54 -15.67 -3.03 8.36
C GLY A 54 -14.79 -2.56 7.20
N PRO A 55 -14.96 -1.31 6.73
CA PRO A 55 -14.23 -0.79 5.58
C PRO A 55 -12.79 -0.43 5.92
N TRP A 56 -11.91 -0.67 4.97
CA TRP A 56 -10.48 -0.40 5.00
C TRP A 56 -10.04 0.22 3.68
N HIS A 57 -9.00 1.04 3.75
CA HIS A 57 -8.34 1.63 2.59
C HIS A 57 -6.91 1.10 2.46
N VAL A 58 -6.40 1.03 1.24
CA VAL A 58 -4.99 0.79 0.95
C VAL A 58 -4.33 2.13 0.66
N ALA A 59 -3.29 2.46 1.44
CA ALA A 59 -2.40 3.57 1.16
C ALA A 59 -1.19 3.07 0.36
N VAL A 60 -0.77 3.86 -0.63
CA VAL A 60 0.39 3.60 -1.48
C VAL A 60 1.29 4.83 -1.51
N LEU A 61 2.57 4.64 -1.23
CA LEU A 61 3.61 5.63 -1.49
C LEU A 61 4.43 5.15 -2.70
N ALA A 62 4.34 5.87 -3.81
CA ALA A 62 5.13 5.61 -5.00
C ALA A 62 6.34 6.55 -5.02
N THR A 63 7.53 6.02 -5.29
CA THR A 63 8.77 6.79 -5.40
C THR A 63 9.31 6.69 -6.82
N ALA A 64 9.36 7.81 -7.54
CA ALA A 64 9.94 7.89 -8.87
C ALA A 64 11.48 7.74 -8.84
N GLU A 65 12.09 7.48 -10.00
CA GLU A 65 13.54 7.25 -10.10
C GLU A 65 14.38 8.50 -9.76
N ASP A 66 13.81 9.68 -9.90
CA ASP A 66 14.39 10.97 -9.48
C ASP A 66 14.27 11.23 -7.97
N GLY A 67 13.58 10.36 -7.24
CA GLY A 67 13.36 10.45 -5.80
C GLY A 67 12.08 11.16 -5.39
N ASP A 68 11.27 11.65 -6.34
CA ASP A 68 9.98 12.25 -6.02
C ASP A 68 9.01 11.21 -5.49
N THR A 69 8.23 11.58 -4.46
CA THR A 69 7.30 10.66 -3.81
C THR A 69 5.87 11.17 -3.86
N THR A 70 4.93 10.27 -4.15
CA THR A 70 3.49 10.55 -4.14
C THR A 70 2.79 9.58 -3.21
N LEU A 71 2.06 10.12 -2.22
CA LEU A 71 1.26 9.34 -1.29
C LEU A 71 -0.22 9.40 -1.68
N ASP A 72 -0.79 8.25 -2.04
CA ASP A 72 -2.24 8.07 -2.13
C ASP A 72 -2.72 7.27 -0.91
N THR A 73 -3.64 7.84 -0.13
CA THR A 73 -4.16 7.17 1.08
C THR A 73 -5.39 6.32 0.81
N LYS A 74 -5.93 6.32 -0.42
CA LYS A 74 -7.11 5.57 -0.84
C LYS A 74 -6.93 4.95 -2.22
N ALA A 75 -5.79 4.30 -2.42
CA ALA A 75 -5.48 3.62 -3.67
C ALA A 75 -6.41 2.43 -3.94
N ALA A 76 -6.97 1.80 -2.89
CA ALA A 76 -7.99 0.77 -3.01
C ALA A 76 -8.86 0.69 -1.76
N ASP A 77 -10.08 0.16 -1.92
CA ASP A 77 -11.03 -0.11 -0.84
C ASP A 77 -11.21 -1.61 -0.65
N LEU A 78 -11.31 -2.06 0.61
CA LEU A 78 -11.68 -3.43 0.95
C LEU A 78 -12.54 -3.48 2.21
N THR A 79 -13.28 -4.57 2.38
CA THR A 79 -14.09 -4.80 3.58
C THR A 79 -13.63 -6.07 4.28
N VAL A 80 -13.33 -5.96 5.57
CA VAL A 80 -13.03 -7.10 6.45
C VAL A 80 -14.33 -7.52 7.13
N GLY A 81 -14.76 -8.76 6.86
CA GLY A 81 -16.02 -9.35 7.34
C GLY A 81 -15.88 -10.19 8.60
#